data_AF-A0A753AGF8-F1
#
_entry.id   AF-A0A753AGF8-F1
#
_cell.length_a   1.000
_cell.length_b   1.000
_cell.length_c   1.000
_cell.angle_alpha   90.00
_cell.angle_beta   90.00
_cell.angle_gamma   90.00
#
_symmetry.space_group_name_H-M   'P 1'
#
loop_
_entity.id
_entity.type
_entity.pdbx_description
1 polymer ?
#
loop_
_entity_poly.entity_id
_entity_poly.type
_entity_poly.pdbx_seq_one_letter_code
_entity_poly.pdbx_strand_id
1 'polypeptide(L)'
;MDTSFMDFSYFAIMFMVALVAGFINVVSGGGGFLSIGALLISGLPPANALATNKIQALGSSLTSGIYFLRHGHINVQQHKYVFLAAFIGSALGTTLIQFIEPEMLKKLLPVLIIAVALYFIFAPNLSEPKNKPHTSLLLFSLICGGCVGFYDGFLGAGAGSFYTLVYILLRGYSIDKAQIHSNFINLASNFASIVFFIFGGKMIWSLGLVM
;
A
#
# COMPACT_ATOMS: atom_id res chain seq x y z
N MET A 1 -24.28 -0.05 12.43
CA MET A 1 -23.21 -1.03 12.15
C MET A 1 -23.21 -1.93 13.37
N ASP A 2 -23.65 -3.18 13.24
CA ASP A 2 -23.66 -4.10 14.38
C ASP A 2 -22.22 -4.50 14.69
N THR A 3 -21.58 -3.80 15.63
CA THR A 3 -20.22 -4.09 16.12
C THR A 3 -20.22 -5.21 17.16
N SER A 4 -21.29 -6.00 17.25
CA SER A 4 -21.50 -7.06 18.24
C SER A 4 -20.53 -8.24 18.10
N PHE A 5 -19.75 -8.31 17.01
CA PHE A 5 -18.70 -9.31 16.80
C PHE A 5 -17.30 -8.82 17.18
N MET A 6 -17.14 -7.54 17.53
CA MET A 6 -15.83 -6.95 17.89
C MET A 6 -15.48 -7.20 19.35
N ASP A 7 -15.37 -8.48 19.71
CA ASP A 7 -14.93 -8.90 21.04
C ASP A 7 -13.39 -8.86 21.15
N PHE A 8 -12.86 -9.03 22.36
CA PHE A 8 -11.41 -9.06 22.61
C PHE A 8 -10.66 -10.04 21.69
N SER A 9 -11.24 -11.22 21.45
CA SER A 9 -10.68 -12.23 20.54
C SER A 9 -10.53 -11.73 19.11
N TYR A 10 -11.48 -10.92 18.62
CA TYR A 10 -11.42 -10.32 17.28
C TYR A 10 -10.23 -9.37 17.16
N PHE A 11 -10.06 -8.47 18.12
CA PHE A 11 -8.91 -7.55 18.15
C PHE A 11 -7.58 -8.29 18.25
N ALA A 12 -7.50 -9.35 19.05
CA ALA A 12 -6.28 -10.16 19.18
C ALA A 12 -5.90 -10.86 17.85
N ILE A 13 -6.89 -11.41 17.13
CA ILE A 13 -6.65 -12.02 15.82
C ILE A 13 -6.21 -10.96 14.80
N MET A 14 -6.90 -9.82 14.75
CA MET A 14 -6.57 -8.74 13.81
C MET A 14 -5.20 -8.13 14.09
N PHE A 15 -4.79 -8.02 15.35
CA PHE A 15 -3.42 -7.66 15.74
C PHE A 15 -2.38 -8.64 15.16
N MET A 16 -2.60 -9.95 15.32
CA MET A 16 -1.68 -10.96 14.77
C MET A 16 -1.63 -10.92 13.24
N VAL A 17 -2.78 -10.76 12.58
CA VAL A 17 -2.85 -10.56 11.13
C VAL A 17 -2.05 -9.32 10.73
N ALA A 18 -2.20 -8.22 11.46
CA ALA A 18 -1.53 -6.96 11.17
C ALA A 18 -0.02 -7.03 11.36
N LEU A 19 0.47 -7.78 12.35
CA LEU A 19 1.90 -8.05 12.52
C LEU A 19 2.47 -8.82 11.32
N VAL A 20 1.80 -9.91 10.92
CA VAL A 20 2.24 -10.72 9.77
C VAL A 20 2.15 -9.92 8.47
N ALA A 21 1.04 -9.20 8.27
CA ALA A 21 0.85 -8.33 7.12
C ALA A 21 1.90 -7.23 7.08
N GLY A 22 2.22 -6.59 8.20
CA GLY A 22 3.25 -5.56 8.32
C GLY A 22 4.63 -6.10 7.94
N PHE A 23 4.98 -7.29 8.42
CA PHE A 23 6.22 -7.96 8.04
C PHE A 23 6.29 -8.24 6.53
N ILE A 24 5.23 -8.85 5.96
CA ILE A 24 5.15 -9.10 4.51
C ILE A 24 5.20 -7.79 3.72
N ASN A 25 4.57 -6.72 4.22
CA ASN A 25 4.61 -5.41 3.57
C ASN A 25 6.05 -4.88 3.46
N VAL A 26 6.86 -5.00 4.52
CA VAL A 26 8.26 -4.56 4.47
C VAL A 26 9.10 -5.44 3.54
N VAL A 27 8.88 -6.76 3.55
CA VAL A 27 9.69 -7.74 2.79
C VAL A 27 9.36 -7.77 1.30
N SER A 28 8.08 -7.77 0.93
CA SER A 28 7.63 -7.93 -0.46
C SER A 28 6.65 -6.87 -0.93
N GLY A 29 6.10 -6.04 -0.03
CA GLY A 29 5.07 -5.05 -0.35
C GLY A 29 3.65 -5.61 -0.50
N GLY A 30 3.45 -6.90 -0.19
CA GLY A 30 2.19 -7.63 -0.38
C GLY A 30 1.26 -7.67 0.84
N GLY A 31 1.66 -7.09 1.98
CA GLY A 31 0.94 -7.24 3.25
C GLY A 31 -0.53 -6.79 3.22
N GLY A 32 -0.85 -5.77 2.42
CA GLY A 32 -2.21 -5.28 2.28
C GLY A 32 -3.21 -6.33 1.76
N PHE A 33 -2.78 -7.31 0.96
CA PHE A 33 -3.68 -8.40 0.52
C PHE A 33 -4.17 -9.24 1.69
N LEU A 34 -3.26 -9.57 2.61
CA LEU A 34 -3.57 -10.37 3.79
C LEU A 34 -4.49 -9.59 4.74
N SER A 35 -4.14 -8.33 5.02
CA SER A 35 -4.90 -7.45 5.91
C SER A 35 -6.31 -7.17 5.38
N ILE A 36 -6.44 -6.74 4.12
CA ILE A 36 -7.75 -6.48 3.50
C ILE A 36 -8.57 -7.77 3.41
N GLY A 37 -7.96 -8.90 3.03
CA GLY A 37 -8.63 -10.20 2.99
C GLY A 37 -9.22 -10.59 4.34
N ALA A 38 -8.43 -10.49 5.41
CA ALA A 38 -8.89 -10.78 6.77
C ALA A 38 -10.02 -9.85 7.22
N LEU A 39 -9.91 -8.54 6.94
CA LEU A 39 -10.93 -7.56 7.27
C LEU A 39 -12.24 -7.84 6.53
N LEU A 40 -12.20 -8.15 5.23
CA LEU A 40 -13.38 -8.50 4.44
C LEU A 40 -14.02 -9.80 4.92
N ILE A 41 -13.22 -10.83 5.20
CA ILE A 41 -13.70 -12.12 5.73
C ILE A 41 -14.39 -11.92 7.09
N SER A 42 -13.91 -10.98 7.90
CA SER A 42 -14.55 -10.64 9.18
C SER A 42 -15.90 -9.92 9.05
N GLY A 43 -16.34 -9.61 7.84
CA GLY A 43 -17.63 -8.98 7.57
C GLY A 43 -17.61 -7.46 7.51
N LEU A 44 -16.43 -6.84 7.56
CA LEU A 44 -16.32 -5.38 7.39
C LEU A 44 -16.73 -4.96 5.98
N PRO A 45 -17.48 -3.86 5.83
CA PRO A 45 -17.74 -3.28 4.53
C PRO A 45 -16.42 -2.91 3.84
N PRO A 46 -16.35 -3.04 2.50
CA PRO A 46 -15.11 -2.82 1.76
C PRO A 46 -14.44 -1.48 2.01
N ALA A 47 -15.21 -0.38 2.07
CA ALA A 47 -14.67 0.94 2.34
C ALA A 47 -13.99 1.04 3.73
N ASN A 48 -14.56 0.39 4.75
CA ASN A 48 -13.99 0.34 6.08
C ASN A 48 -12.74 -0.55 6.12
N ALA A 49 -12.77 -1.71 5.45
CA ALA A 49 -11.61 -2.60 5.34
C ALA A 49 -10.42 -1.90 4.68
N LEU A 50 -10.66 -1.16 3.59
CA LEU A 50 -9.63 -0.37 2.92
C LEU A 50 -9.08 0.74 3.82
N ALA A 51 -9.96 1.51 4.48
CA ALA A 51 -9.54 2.59 5.36
C ALA A 51 -8.75 2.08 6.59
N THR A 52 -9.20 1.00 7.22
CA THR A 52 -8.50 0.36 8.35
C THR A 52 -7.15 -0.19 7.93
N ASN A 53 -7.06 -0.84 6.76
CA ASN A 53 -5.79 -1.32 6.22
C ASN A 53 -4.78 -0.18 6.04
N LYS A 54 -5.22 1.05 5.69
CA LYS A 54 -4.30 2.19 5.55
C LYS A 54 -3.66 2.62 6.86
N ILE A 55 -4.36 2.53 7.99
CA ILE A 55 -3.75 2.80 9.30
C ILE A 55 -2.64 1.79 9.59
N GLN A 56 -2.95 0.50 9.44
CA GLN A 56 -1.98 -0.59 9.64
C GLN A 56 -0.78 -0.46 8.70
N ALA A 57 -1.02 -0.19 7.42
CA ALA A 57 0.02 -0.02 6.42
C ALA A 57 0.92 1.20 6.72
N LEU A 58 0.35 2.29 7.27
CA LEU A 58 1.15 3.42 7.75
C LEU A 58 2.11 3.01 8.87
N GLY A 59 1.68 2.21 9.85
CA GLY A 59 2.56 1.76 10.93
C GLY A 59 3.82 1.05 10.42
N SER A 60 3.63 0.13 9.47
CA SER A 60 4.75 -0.62 8.86
C SER A 60 5.62 0.24 7.93
N SER A 61 5.03 1.11 7.11
CA SER A 61 5.76 1.99 6.19
C SER A 61 6.46 3.16 6.92
N LEU A 62 5.92 3.63 8.04
CA LEU A 62 6.56 4.64 8.89
C LEU A 62 7.80 4.06 9.58
N THR A 63 7.68 2.87 10.17
CA THR A 63 8.81 2.20 10.84
C THR A 63 9.95 1.91 9.87
N SER A 64 9.63 1.30 8.72
CA SER A 64 10.61 0.99 7.68
C SER A 64 11.20 2.24 7.02
N GLY A 65 10.37 3.26 6.76
CA GLY A 65 10.81 4.55 6.22
C GLY A 65 11.80 5.27 7.14
N ILE A 66 11.51 5.35 8.45
CA ILE A 66 12.44 5.93 9.44
C ILE A 66 13.74 5.12 9.51
N TYR A 67 13.65 3.79 9.51
CA TYR A 67 14.81 2.91 9.54
C TYR A 67 15.73 3.16 8.34
N PHE A 68 15.20 3.16 7.11
CA PHE A 68 15.99 3.33 5.89
C PHE A 68 16.53 4.76 5.72
N LEU A 69 15.81 5.77 6.20
CA LEU A 69 16.30 7.16 6.22
C LEU A 69 17.49 7.32 7.17
N ARG A 70 17.40 6.77 8.39
CA ARG A 70 18.46 6.89 9.41
C ARG A 70 19.76 6.18 9.02
N HIS A 71 19.66 5.09 8.26
CA HIS A 71 20.83 4.34 7.78
C HIS A 71 21.40 4.89 6.46
N GLY A 72 20.91 6.03 5.98
CA GLY A 72 21.48 6.71 4.79
C GLY A 72 21.21 6.01 3.46
N HIS A 73 20.29 5.03 3.42
CA HIS A 73 19.98 4.30 2.19
C HIS A 73 19.14 5.13 1.20
N ILE A 74 18.51 6.21 1.66
CA ILE A 74 17.62 7.05 0.85
C ILE A 74 18.10 8.49 0.84
N ASN A 75 18.36 9.02 -0.36
CA ASN A 75 18.54 10.44 -0.57
C ASN A 75 17.18 11.10 -0.84
N VAL A 76 16.65 11.81 0.16
CA VAL A 76 15.34 12.48 0.11
C VAL A 76 15.25 13.49 -1.03
N GLN A 77 16.32 14.24 -1.31
CA GLN A 77 16.29 15.26 -2.37
C GLN A 77 16.11 14.66 -3.76
N GLN A 78 16.66 13.47 -3.99
CA GLN A 78 16.52 12.75 -5.26
C GLN A 78 15.11 12.15 -5.43
N HIS A 79 14.42 11.88 -4.31
CA HIS A 79 13.15 11.16 -4.29
C HIS A 79 11.93 12.06 -4.04
N LYS A 80 12.13 13.35 -3.73
CA LYS A 80 11.05 14.29 -3.40
C LYS A 80 9.93 14.37 -4.44
N TYR A 81 10.27 14.29 -5.73
CA TYR A 81 9.28 14.36 -6.81
C TYR A 81 8.43 13.09 -6.90
N VAL A 82 9.05 11.93 -6.73
CA VAL A 82 8.35 10.63 -6.69
C VAL A 82 7.47 10.56 -5.45
N PHE A 83 7.98 11.03 -4.30
CA PHE A 83 7.24 11.09 -3.04
C PHE A 83 6.01 12.00 -3.16
N LEU A 84 6.16 13.21 -3.71
CA LEU A 84 5.06 14.14 -3.92
C LEU A 84 4.03 13.58 -4.93
N ALA A 85 4.50 12.97 -6.01
CA ALA A 85 3.62 12.33 -6.99
C ALA A 85 2.86 11.14 -6.39
N ALA A 86 3.49 10.35 -5.51
CA ALA A 86 2.84 9.27 -4.74
C ALA A 86 1.78 9.80 -3.79
N PHE A 87 2.07 10.90 -3.09
CA PHE A 87 1.11 11.56 -2.22
C PHE A 87 -0.11 12.04 -3.02
N ILE A 88 0.09 12.77 -4.12
CA ILE A 88 -1.00 13.30 -4.96
C ILE A 88 -1.78 12.15 -5.61
N GLY A 89 -1.09 11.18 -6.19
CA GLY A 89 -1.72 10.00 -6.79
C GLY A 89 -2.61 9.28 -5.78
N SER A 90 -2.07 8.98 -4.59
CA SER A 90 -2.82 8.31 -3.53
C SER A 90 -3.98 9.13 -3.00
N ALA A 91 -3.83 10.44 -2.85
CA ALA A 91 -4.93 11.33 -2.49
C ALA A 91 -6.08 11.23 -3.50
N LEU A 92 -5.78 11.24 -4.81
CA LEU A 92 -6.78 11.10 -5.87
C LEU A 92 -7.44 9.71 -5.85
N GLY A 93 -6.66 8.63 -5.72
CA GLY A 93 -7.19 7.27 -5.65
C GLY A 93 -8.07 7.03 -4.42
N THR A 94 -7.64 7.53 -3.27
CA THR A 94 -8.37 7.48 -2.00
C THR A 94 -9.65 8.33 -2.06
N THR A 95 -9.62 9.46 -2.75
CA THR A 95 -10.81 10.28 -2.93
C THR A 95 -11.80 9.56 -3.85
N LEU A 96 -11.34 8.98 -4.95
CA LEU A 96 -12.19 8.28 -5.91
C LEU A 96 -12.90 7.07 -5.28
N ILE A 97 -12.20 6.25 -4.50
CA ILE A 97 -12.80 5.06 -3.88
C ILE A 97 -13.92 5.42 -2.89
N GLN A 98 -13.87 6.61 -2.29
CA GLN A 98 -14.89 7.09 -1.35
C GLN A 98 -16.19 7.54 -2.06
N PHE A 99 -16.14 7.82 -3.35
CA PHE A 99 -17.32 8.14 -4.18
C PHE A 99 -17.96 6.90 -4.82
N ILE A 100 -17.34 5.72 -4.68
CA ILE A 100 -17.88 4.46 -5.21
C ILE A 100 -18.89 3.88 -4.23
N GLU A 101 -20.05 3.45 -4.76
CA GLU A 101 -21.08 2.81 -3.95
C GLU A 101 -20.57 1.51 -3.28
N PRO A 102 -20.87 1.29 -1.99
CA PRO A 102 -20.37 0.13 -1.24
C PRO A 102 -20.69 -1.22 -1.88
N GLU A 103 -21.86 -1.34 -2.55
CA GLU A 103 -22.27 -2.58 -3.19
C GLU A 103 -21.43 -2.89 -4.44
N MET A 104 -21.11 -1.87 -5.25
CA MET A 104 -20.20 -2.01 -6.37
C MET A 104 -18.81 -2.39 -5.87
N LEU A 105 -18.35 -1.76 -4.79
CA LEU A 105 -17.05 -2.05 -4.20
C LEU A 105 -16.95 -3.49 -3.68
N LYS A 106 -18.03 -4.02 -3.08
CA LYS A 106 -18.11 -5.40 -2.58
C LYS A 106 -17.95 -6.43 -3.70
N LYS A 107 -18.43 -6.14 -4.90
CA LYS A 107 -18.30 -7.01 -6.08
C LYS A 107 -16.92 -6.84 -6.75
N LEU A 108 -16.42 -5.60 -6.81
CA LEU A 108 -15.19 -5.26 -7.52
C LEU A 108 -13.91 -5.68 -6.77
N LEU A 109 -13.87 -5.48 -5.45
CA LEU A 109 -12.64 -5.61 -4.66
C LEU A 109 -12.06 -7.05 -4.68
N PRO A 110 -12.85 -8.12 -4.49
CA PRO A 110 -12.34 -9.49 -4.56
C PRO A 110 -11.77 -9.81 -5.94
N VAL A 111 -12.43 -9.35 -7.01
CA VAL A 111 -11.98 -9.58 -8.40
C VAL A 111 -10.63 -8.90 -8.64
N LEU A 112 -10.46 -7.65 -8.20
CA LEU A 112 -9.20 -6.92 -8.32
C LEU A 112 -8.08 -7.58 -7.53
N ILE A 113 -8.34 -8.02 -6.29
CA ILE A 113 -7.37 -8.72 -5.46
C ILE A 113 -6.91 -10.02 -6.14
N ILE A 114 -7.85 -10.82 -6.64
CA ILE A 114 -7.54 -12.07 -7.34
C ILE A 114 -6.75 -11.78 -8.63
N ALA A 115 -7.16 -10.81 -9.43
CA ALA A 115 -6.47 -10.46 -10.68
C ALA A 115 -5.01 -10.05 -10.42
N VAL A 116 -4.78 -9.25 -9.38
CA VAL A 116 -3.41 -8.83 -9.01
C VAL A 116 -2.62 -9.99 -8.42
N ALA A 117 -3.22 -10.83 -7.59
CA ALA A 117 -2.57 -12.03 -7.07
C ALA A 117 -2.14 -12.97 -8.20
N LEU A 118 -3.02 -13.23 -9.18
CA LEU A 118 -2.70 -14.02 -10.37
C LEU A 118 -1.57 -13.37 -11.18
N TYR A 119 -1.60 -12.06 -11.36
CA TYR A 119 -0.50 -11.34 -12.01
C TYR A 119 0.84 -11.62 -11.31
N PHE A 120 0.93 -11.53 -9.99
CA PHE A 120 2.17 -11.80 -9.27
C PHE A 120 2.58 -13.28 -9.26
N ILE A 121 1.63 -14.22 -9.30
CA ILE A 121 1.91 -15.66 -9.41
C ILE A 121 2.52 -16.00 -10.77
N PHE A 122 2.02 -15.39 -11.84
CA PHE A 122 2.49 -15.63 -13.21
C PHE A 122 3.55 -14.63 -13.67
N ALA A 123 3.87 -13.63 -12.85
CA ALA A 123 4.88 -12.64 -13.19
C ALA A 123 6.24 -13.32 -13.34
N PRO A 124 6.99 -13.03 -14.41
CA PRO A 124 8.31 -13.59 -14.60
C PRO A 124 9.25 -13.13 -13.48
N ASN A 125 10.12 -14.04 -13.02
CA ASN A 125 11.15 -13.71 -12.03
C ASN A 125 12.03 -12.56 -12.57
N LEU A 126 12.02 -11.44 -11.86
CA LEU A 126 12.88 -10.30 -12.14
C LEU A 126 14.29 -10.57 -11.59
N SER A 127 14.98 -11.53 -12.19
CA SER A 127 16.37 -11.85 -11.82
C SER A 127 17.33 -10.96 -12.61
N GLU A 128 18.07 -10.16 -11.84
CA GLU A 128 19.17 -9.25 -12.16
C GLU A 128 18.88 -8.13 -13.19
N PRO A 129 19.26 -6.87 -12.88
CA PRO A 129 19.05 -5.75 -13.79
C PRO A 129 19.92 -5.91 -15.05
N LYS A 130 19.28 -6.29 -16.17
CA LYS A 130 19.95 -6.53 -17.46
C LYS A 130 20.49 -5.27 -18.15
N ASN A 131 20.10 -4.06 -17.73
CA ASN A 131 20.53 -2.80 -18.34
C ASN A 131 20.41 -1.62 -17.37
N LYS A 132 21.15 -0.52 -17.62
CA LYS A 132 20.95 0.79 -16.95
C LYS A 132 19.77 1.51 -17.61
N PRO A 133 18.60 1.63 -16.96
CA PRO A 133 17.49 2.32 -17.60
C PRO A 133 17.68 3.84 -17.54
N HIS A 134 17.34 4.47 -18.66
CA HIS A 134 17.54 5.88 -18.98
C HIS A 134 16.23 6.69 -18.88
N THR A 135 15.27 6.26 -18.05
CA THR A 135 13.99 6.96 -17.91
C THR A 135 14.20 8.32 -17.23
N SER A 136 13.61 9.37 -17.81
CA SER A 136 13.67 10.72 -17.22
C SER A 136 13.03 10.73 -15.83
N LEU A 137 13.53 11.58 -14.95
CA LEU A 137 13.03 11.68 -13.57
C LEU A 137 11.54 12.01 -13.51
N LEU A 138 11.06 12.83 -14.46
CA LEU A 138 9.67 13.24 -14.54
C LEU A 138 8.75 12.05 -14.90
N LEU A 139 9.11 11.29 -15.94
CA LEU A 139 8.34 10.12 -16.35
C LEU A 139 8.36 9.04 -15.26
N PHE A 140 9.52 8.83 -14.65
CA PHE A 140 9.63 7.92 -13.50
C PHE A 140 8.75 8.36 -12.33
N SER A 141 8.74 9.65 -11.97
CA SER A 141 7.91 10.17 -10.88
C SER A 141 6.42 10.07 -11.19
N LEU A 142 6.01 10.28 -12.44
CA LEU A 142 4.62 10.17 -12.86
C LEU A 142 4.12 8.71 -12.82
N ILE A 143 4.92 7.76 -13.30
CA ILE A 143 4.54 6.34 -13.30
C ILE A 143 4.65 5.76 -11.89
N CYS A 144 5.84 5.86 -11.28
CA CYS A 144 6.12 5.30 -9.97
C CYS A 144 5.30 6.03 -8.92
N GLY A 145 5.44 7.34 -8.78
CA GLY A 145 4.68 8.10 -7.80
C GLY A 145 3.20 8.20 -8.18
N GLY A 146 2.88 8.81 -9.32
CA GLY A 146 1.50 9.12 -9.70
C GLY A 146 0.62 7.88 -9.91
N CYS A 147 0.96 7.01 -10.85
CA CYS A 147 0.11 5.87 -11.21
C CYS A 147 0.07 4.79 -10.11
N VAL A 148 1.22 4.37 -9.58
CA VAL A 148 1.24 3.39 -8.48
C VAL A 148 0.69 4.00 -7.20
N GLY A 149 0.94 5.29 -6.93
CA GLY A 149 0.31 5.99 -5.80
C GLY A 149 -1.21 6.05 -5.92
N PHE A 150 -1.75 6.32 -7.11
CA PHE A 150 -3.19 6.26 -7.35
C PHE A 150 -3.76 4.87 -7.07
N TYR A 151 -3.11 3.82 -7.58
CA TYR A 151 -3.46 2.44 -7.27
C TYR A 151 -3.41 2.15 -5.77
N ASP A 152 -2.35 2.61 -5.10
CA ASP A 152 -2.19 2.43 -3.66
C ASP A 152 -3.30 3.14 -2.89
N GLY A 153 -3.66 4.38 -3.26
CA GLY A 153 -4.77 5.09 -2.62
C GLY A 153 -6.12 4.41 -2.85
N PHE A 154 -6.33 3.85 -4.04
CA PHE A 154 -7.59 3.24 -4.44
C PHE A 154 -7.80 1.85 -3.80
N LEU A 155 -6.81 0.96 -3.86
CA LEU A 155 -6.89 -0.41 -3.31
C LEU A 155 -6.02 -0.65 -2.07
N GLY A 156 -4.82 -0.10 -2.03
CA GLY A 156 -3.88 -0.30 -0.92
C GLY A 156 -3.27 -1.70 -0.78
N ALA A 157 -3.67 -2.65 -1.61
CA ALA A 157 -3.18 -4.02 -1.55
C ALA A 157 -2.00 -4.19 -2.53
N GLY A 158 -0.85 -4.69 -2.08
CA GLY A 158 0.28 -4.99 -3.00
C GLY A 158 1.04 -3.79 -3.56
N ALA A 159 0.74 -2.56 -3.12
CA ALA A 159 1.35 -1.35 -3.66
C ALA A 159 2.88 -1.34 -3.55
N GLY A 160 3.42 -1.81 -2.42
CA GLY A 160 4.87 -1.93 -2.24
C GLY A 160 5.52 -2.79 -3.32
N SER A 161 4.86 -3.89 -3.72
CA SER A 161 5.34 -4.75 -4.80
C SER A 161 5.35 -4.02 -6.14
N PHE A 162 4.29 -3.26 -6.47
CA PHE A 162 4.27 -2.45 -7.69
C PHE A 162 5.34 -1.35 -7.70
N TYR A 163 5.54 -0.66 -6.58
CA TYR A 163 6.63 0.30 -6.47
C TYR A 163 7.98 -0.38 -6.72
N THR A 164 8.25 -1.52 -6.09
CA THR A 164 9.46 -2.32 -6.30
C THR A 164 9.62 -2.73 -7.76
N LEU A 165 8.57 -3.21 -8.42
CA LEU A 165 8.57 -3.54 -9.85
C LEU A 165 8.98 -2.33 -10.70
N VAL A 166 8.39 -1.15 -10.46
CA VAL A 166 8.69 0.06 -11.23
C VAL A 166 10.14 0.53 -11.01
N TYR A 167 10.68 0.41 -9.78
CA TYR A 167 12.10 0.69 -9.51
C TYR A 167 13.04 -0.29 -10.24
N ILE A 168 12.71 -1.58 -10.29
CA ILE A 168 13.51 -2.56 -11.01
C ILE A 168 13.48 -2.25 -12.51
N LEU A 169 12.28 -2.08 -13.09
CA LEU A 169 12.10 -1.93 -14.54
C LEU A 169 12.60 -0.58 -15.08
N LEU A 170 12.34 0.52 -14.37
CA LEU A 170 12.64 1.88 -14.85
C LEU A 170 13.90 2.49 -14.26
N ARG A 171 14.44 1.97 -13.15
CA ARG A 171 15.69 2.45 -12.53
C ARG A 171 16.79 1.39 -12.43
N GLY A 172 16.50 0.13 -12.75
CA GLY A 172 17.50 -0.94 -12.85
C GLY A 172 18.07 -1.28 -11.48
N TYR A 173 17.26 -1.07 -10.43
CA TYR A 173 17.65 -1.37 -9.07
C TYR A 173 17.63 -2.88 -8.86
N SER A 174 18.56 -3.38 -8.04
CA SER A 174 18.43 -4.71 -7.46
C SER A 174 17.16 -4.78 -6.62
N ILE A 175 16.64 -5.99 -6.40
CA ILE A 175 15.41 -6.21 -5.62
C ILE A 175 15.53 -5.55 -4.24
N ASP A 176 16.65 -5.74 -3.54
CA ASP A 176 16.88 -5.17 -2.21
C ASP A 176 16.82 -3.64 -2.23
N LYS A 177 17.50 -3.02 -3.20
CA LYS A 177 17.52 -1.56 -3.34
C LYS A 177 16.12 -1.04 -3.70
N ALA A 178 15.45 -1.68 -4.65
CA ALA A 178 14.09 -1.33 -5.04
C ALA A 178 13.11 -1.41 -3.86
N GLN A 179 13.25 -2.44 -3.00
CA GLN A 179 12.42 -2.65 -1.82
C GLN A 179 12.64 -1.55 -0.76
N ILE A 180 13.88 -1.10 -0.57
CA ILE A 180 14.18 0.02 0.34
C ILE A 180 13.48 1.30 -0.12
N HIS A 181 13.63 1.64 -1.40
CA HIS A 181 13.04 2.86 -1.96
C HIS A 181 11.52 2.76 -2.05
N SER A 182 10.95 1.60 -2.38
CA SER A 182 9.51 1.40 -2.44
C SER A 182 8.85 1.60 -1.09
N ASN A 183 9.40 1.05 0.00
CA ASN A 183 8.90 1.24 1.36
C ASN A 183 8.82 2.74 1.74
N PHE A 184 9.82 3.53 1.35
CA PHE A 184 9.81 4.97 1.60
C PHE A 184 8.78 5.73 0.77
N ILE A 185 8.54 5.35 -0.48
CA ILE A 185 7.46 5.94 -1.28
C ILE A 185 6.08 5.50 -0.76
N ASN A 186 5.97 4.26 -0.29
CA ASN A 186 4.75 3.70 0.31
C ASN A 186 4.34 4.48 1.58
N LEU A 187 5.30 5.04 2.32
CA LEU A 187 5.00 5.96 3.43
C LEU A 187 4.24 7.20 2.94
N ALA A 188 4.64 7.79 1.80
CA ALA A 188 3.98 8.97 1.24
C ALA A 188 2.53 8.69 0.88
N SER A 189 2.29 7.57 0.18
CA SER A 189 0.98 7.19 -0.32
C SER A 189 0.04 6.74 0.80
N ASN A 190 0.52 5.98 1.80
CA ASN A 190 -0.29 5.61 2.96
C ASN A 190 -0.63 6.83 3.84
N PHE A 191 0.33 7.75 4.01
CA PHE A 191 0.07 9.00 4.73
C PHE A 191 -1.01 9.84 4.01
N ALA A 192 -0.92 9.97 2.69
CA ALA A 192 -1.96 10.63 1.89
C ALA A 192 -3.32 9.95 2.05
N SER A 193 -3.38 8.61 1.95
CA SER A 193 -4.63 7.88 2.12
C SER A 193 -5.27 8.12 3.47
N ILE A 194 -4.50 8.12 4.56
CA ILE A 194 -5.06 8.37 5.89
C ILE A 194 -5.66 9.77 5.94
N VAL A 195 -4.92 10.80 5.52
CA VAL A 195 -5.41 12.18 5.51
C VAL A 195 -6.75 12.28 4.75
N PHE A 196 -6.87 11.62 3.60
CA PHE A 196 -8.07 11.69 2.77
C PHE A 196 -9.21 10.75 3.21
N PHE A 197 -8.92 9.62 3.85
CA PHE A 197 -9.93 8.75 4.45
C PHE A 197 -10.52 9.32 5.75
N ILE A 198 -9.75 10.13 6.49
CA ILE A 198 -10.26 10.87 7.66
C ILE A 198 -11.44 11.74 7.24
N PHE A 199 -11.34 12.44 6.10
CA PHE A 199 -12.41 13.31 5.61
C PHE A 199 -13.69 12.57 5.21
N GLY A 200 -13.62 11.31 4.75
CA GLY A 200 -14.82 10.54 4.42
C GLY A 200 -15.37 9.69 5.56
N GLY A 201 -14.76 9.70 6.75
CA GLY A 201 -15.32 9.11 7.97
C GLY A 201 -15.53 7.58 7.94
N LYS A 202 -14.87 6.86 7.02
CA LYS A 202 -14.98 5.38 6.90
C LYS A 202 -13.99 4.62 7.78
N MET A 203 -13.12 5.34 8.48
CA MET A 203 -12.00 4.78 9.24
C MET A 203 -12.47 4.27 10.61
N ILE A 204 -12.19 3.00 10.90
CA ILE A 204 -12.46 2.40 12.22
C ILE A 204 -11.20 2.53 13.07
N TRP A 205 -11.11 3.62 13.84
CA TRP A 205 -9.93 3.97 14.61
C TRP A 205 -9.52 2.94 15.65
N SER A 206 -10.48 2.38 16.39
CA SER A 206 -10.21 1.36 17.40
C SER A 206 -9.49 0.16 16.81
N LEU A 207 -9.99 -0.34 15.68
CA LEU A 207 -9.41 -1.48 14.99
C LEU A 207 -8.09 -1.12 14.31
N GLY A 208 -8.04 0.02 13.62
CA GLY A 208 -6.83 0.43 12.91
C GLY A 208 -5.66 0.83 13.81
N LEU A 209 -5.90 1.24 15.06
CA LEU A 209 -4.83 1.47 16.03
C LEU A 209 -4.34 0.17 16.68
N VAL A 210 -5.20 -0.84 16.78
CA VAL A 210 -4.80 -2.17 17.23
C VAL A 210 -3.97 -2.86 16.15
N MET A 211 -4.36 -2.75 14.88
CA MET A 211 -3.64 -3.34 13.75
C MET A 211 -2.36 -2.57 13.41
#